data_AF-A0A553I7P1-F1
#
_entry.id   AF-A0A553I7P1-F1
#
_cell.length_a   1.000
_cell.length_b   1.000
_cell.length_c   1.000
_cell.angle_alpha   90.00
_cell.angle_beta   90.00
_cell.angle_gamma   90.00
#
_symmetry.space_group_name_H-M   'P 1'
#
loop_
_entity.id
_entity.type
_entity.pdbx_description
1 polymer ?
#
loop_
_entity_poly.entity_id
_entity_poly.type
_entity_poly.pdbx_seq_one_letter_code
_entity_poly.pdbx_strand_id
1 'polypeptide(L)'
;MAALPSLDTQSKVVSDAAENFVEHYYESLNKRQPLAQYYASTSAHLTSASVKPDISINGQVLESVAAYEALLDAQGRNVRYEVASFDAQPVSPDYALGCPSALSLSAPDAATGRGKLAKSVKDGDRVSFAVQVNGTIRYGKPGDTPAATGASAAGGTGNPTPGDGEPLETAFNEAWLLVPHWEALGRNAPRGLRRWVVVSQNFRAF
;
A
#
# COMPACT_ATOMS: atom_id res chain seq x y z
N MET A 1 -26.18 18.99 -4.50
CA MET A 1 -25.20 17.94 -4.85
C MET A 1 -24.01 18.07 -3.91
N ALA A 2 -23.40 16.96 -3.49
CA ALA A 2 -22.21 17.00 -2.64
C ALA A 2 -21.07 17.73 -3.37
N ALA A 3 -20.38 18.62 -2.66
CA ALA A 3 -19.24 19.34 -3.21
C ALA A 3 -18.01 18.42 -3.23
N LEU A 4 -17.29 18.41 -4.35
CA LEU A 4 -16.01 17.71 -4.47
C LEU A 4 -14.95 18.35 -3.55
N PRO A 5 -13.95 17.57 -3.11
CA PRO A 5 -12.88 18.07 -2.26
C PRO A 5 -12.05 19.13 -3.00
N SER A 6 -11.63 20.19 -2.29
CA SER A 6 -10.69 21.18 -2.86
C SER A 6 -9.34 20.53 -3.16
N LEU A 7 -8.51 21.16 -4.00
CA LEU A 7 -7.18 20.63 -4.30
C LEU A 7 -6.33 20.48 -3.03
N ASP A 8 -6.36 21.46 -2.13
CA ASP A 8 -5.65 21.37 -0.84
C ASP A 8 -6.16 20.21 0.02
N THR A 9 -7.47 19.94 -0.01
CA THR A 9 -8.06 18.80 0.71
C THR A 9 -7.58 17.48 0.10
N GLN A 10 -7.58 17.38 -1.24
CA GLN A 10 -7.09 16.20 -1.94
C GLN A 10 -5.62 15.93 -1.61
N SER A 11 -4.76 16.95 -1.72
CA SER A 11 -3.33 16.83 -1.41
C SER A 11 -3.11 16.36 0.02
N LYS A 12 -3.79 17.00 0.99
CA LYS A 12 -3.67 16.62 2.40
C LYS A 12 -4.09 15.16 2.66
N VAL A 13 -5.27 14.78 2.17
CA VAL A 13 -5.81 13.42 2.37
C VAL A 13 -4.91 12.38 1.74
N VAL A 14 -4.38 12.66 0.55
CA VAL A 14 -3.49 11.75 -0.17
C VAL A 14 -2.14 11.62 0.52
N SER A 15 -1.56 12.72 1.02
CA SER A 15 -0.31 12.65 1.82
C SER A 15 -0.50 11.81 3.07
N ASP A 16 -1.54 12.08 3.86
CA ASP A 16 -1.84 11.34 5.09
C ASP A 16 -2.12 9.85 4.80
N ALA A 17 -2.88 9.55 3.74
CA ALA A 17 -3.21 8.18 3.35
C ALA A 17 -1.98 7.41 2.82
N ALA A 18 -1.11 8.08 2.07
CA ALA A 18 0.11 7.49 1.53
C ALA A 18 1.12 7.15 2.63
N GLU A 19 1.32 8.05 3.60
CA GLU A 19 2.20 7.79 4.76
C GLU A 19 1.75 6.53 5.51
N ASN A 20 0.47 6.47 5.88
CA ASN A 20 -0.11 5.30 6.55
C ASN A 20 0.01 4.03 5.71
N PHE A 21 -0.25 4.11 4.39
CA PHE A 21 -0.14 2.95 3.51
C PHE A 21 1.30 2.42 3.43
N VAL A 22 2.26 3.31 3.15
CA VAL A 22 3.69 2.97 2.99
C VAL A 22 4.22 2.34 4.28
N GLU A 23 4.01 2.98 5.44
CA GLU A 23 4.47 2.48 6.73
C GLU A 23 3.98 1.05 6.98
N HIS A 24 2.66 0.85 6.91
CA HIS A 24 2.07 -0.45 7.21
C HIS A 24 2.42 -1.49 6.14
N TYR A 25 2.49 -1.12 4.86
CA TYR A 25 2.78 -2.05 3.76
C TYR A 25 4.19 -2.61 3.90
N TYR A 26 5.21 -1.75 4.03
CA TYR A 26 6.58 -2.21 4.17
C TYR A 26 6.85 -2.87 5.53
N GLU A 27 6.14 -2.48 6.60
CA GLU A 27 6.17 -3.23 7.85
C GLU A 27 5.67 -4.67 7.67
N SER A 28 4.52 -4.85 7.00
CA SER A 28 3.96 -6.18 6.73
C SER A 28 4.84 -6.99 5.78
N LEU A 29 5.39 -6.35 4.75
CA LEU A 29 6.32 -6.96 3.80
C LEU A 29 7.57 -7.49 4.52
N ASN A 30 8.19 -6.67 5.36
CA ASN A 30 9.38 -7.03 6.14
C ASN A 30 9.09 -8.12 7.18
N LYS A 31 7.89 -8.13 7.77
CA LYS A 31 7.43 -9.18 8.69
C LYS A 31 6.92 -10.44 7.98
N ARG A 32 6.94 -10.48 6.64
CA ARG A 32 6.38 -11.55 5.80
C ARG A 32 4.93 -11.89 6.20
N GLN A 33 4.13 -10.86 6.46
CA GLN A 33 2.69 -10.98 6.73
C GLN A 33 1.90 -11.02 5.42
N PRO A 34 0.70 -11.63 5.39
CA PRO A 34 -0.15 -11.62 4.22
C PRO A 34 -0.46 -10.19 3.73
N LEU A 35 -0.24 -9.98 2.44
CA LEU A 35 -0.38 -8.70 1.76
C LEU A 35 -1.73 -8.57 1.04
N ALA A 36 -2.51 -9.64 0.90
CA ALA A 36 -3.82 -9.62 0.24
C ALA A 36 -4.73 -8.47 0.70
N GLN A 37 -4.73 -8.16 2.00
CA GLN A 37 -5.51 -7.07 2.62
C GLN A 37 -5.25 -5.66 2.06
N TYR A 38 -4.12 -5.45 1.37
CA TYR A 38 -3.77 -4.17 0.76
C TYR A 38 -4.33 -4.04 -0.66
N TYR A 39 -4.77 -5.12 -1.29
CA TYR A 39 -5.15 -5.13 -2.70
C TYR A 39 -6.66 -5.19 -2.90
N ALA A 40 -7.10 -4.64 -4.02
CA ALA A 40 -8.50 -4.59 -4.43
C ALA A 40 -9.16 -5.96 -4.63
N SER A 41 -8.38 -7.04 -4.71
CA SER A 41 -8.87 -8.42 -4.76
C SER A 41 -9.71 -8.80 -3.53
N THR A 42 -9.57 -8.08 -2.41
CA THR A 42 -10.37 -8.30 -1.19
C THR A 42 -11.70 -7.54 -1.17
N SER A 43 -11.92 -6.60 -2.09
CA SER A 43 -13.16 -5.83 -2.18
C SER A 43 -14.15 -6.53 -3.11
N ALA A 44 -15.31 -6.91 -2.57
CA ALA A 44 -16.39 -7.51 -3.35
C ALA A 44 -16.95 -6.51 -4.38
N HIS A 45 -17.02 -5.24 -4.00
CA HIS A 45 -17.48 -4.19 -4.89
C HIS A 45 -16.54 -3.96 -6.08
N LEU A 46 -15.24 -3.86 -5.84
CA LEU A 46 -14.25 -3.66 -6.91
C LEU A 46 -14.18 -4.90 -7.82
N THR A 47 -14.15 -6.11 -7.26
CA THR A 47 -14.14 -7.35 -8.04
C THR A 47 -15.42 -7.54 -8.87
N SER A 48 -16.59 -7.19 -8.34
CA SER A 48 -17.84 -7.20 -9.12
C SER A 48 -17.84 -6.22 -10.31
N ALA A 49 -17.07 -5.13 -10.18
CA ALA A 49 -16.81 -4.17 -11.25
C ALA A 49 -15.64 -4.60 -12.16
N SER A 50 -15.20 -5.86 -12.08
CA SER A 50 -14.09 -6.43 -12.84
C SER A 50 -12.74 -5.75 -12.59
N VAL A 51 -12.58 -5.09 -11.44
CA VAL A 51 -11.29 -4.54 -11.02
C VAL A 51 -10.45 -5.68 -10.45
N LYS A 52 -9.40 -6.04 -11.19
CA LYS A 52 -8.35 -6.95 -10.75
C LYS A 52 -7.06 -6.15 -10.54
N PRO A 53 -6.31 -6.35 -9.44
CA PRO A 53 -5.02 -5.72 -9.28
C PRO A 53 -4.06 -6.07 -10.43
N ASP A 54 -3.48 -5.06 -11.05
CA ASP A 54 -2.40 -5.20 -12.02
C ASP A 54 -1.06 -5.16 -11.27
N ILE A 55 -0.29 -6.25 -11.29
CA ILE A 55 0.94 -6.39 -10.52
C ILE A 55 2.07 -6.71 -11.46
N SER A 56 3.09 -5.86 -11.49
CA SER A 56 4.33 -6.08 -12.25
C SER A 56 5.54 -5.98 -11.34
N ILE A 57 6.32 -7.05 -11.25
CA ILE A 57 7.52 -7.13 -10.42
C ILE A 57 8.73 -7.35 -11.34
N ASN A 58 9.64 -6.37 -11.40
CA ASN A 58 10.80 -6.38 -12.30
C ASN A 58 10.44 -6.62 -13.78
N GLY A 59 9.26 -6.15 -14.21
CA GLY A 59 8.74 -6.36 -15.56
C GLY A 59 7.98 -7.67 -15.78
N GLN A 60 7.94 -8.57 -14.79
CA GLN A 60 7.10 -9.77 -14.83
C GLN A 60 5.70 -9.43 -14.33
N VAL A 61 4.70 -9.58 -15.20
CA VAL A 61 3.29 -9.43 -14.85
C VAL A 61 2.83 -10.67 -14.05
N LEU A 62 2.20 -10.45 -12.91
CA LEU A 62 1.70 -11.49 -12.01
C LEU A 62 0.18 -11.54 -12.02
N GLU A 63 -0.36 -12.76 -12.00
CA GLU A 63 -1.81 -12.95 -12.13
C GLU A 63 -2.58 -12.74 -10.83
N SER A 64 -1.91 -12.70 -9.67
CA SER A 64 -2.57 -12.56 -8.37
C SER A 64 -1.60 -12.10 -7.28
N VAL A 65 -2.16 -11.62 -6.18
CA VAL A 65 -1.38 -11.30 -4.97
C VAL A 65 -0.70 -12.56 -4.40
N ALA A 66 -1.35 -13.72 -4.50
CA ALA A 66 -0.74 -14.98 -4.06
C ALA A 66 0.51 -15.35 -4.89
N ALA A 67 0.50 -15.08 -6.20
CA ALA A 67 1.68 -15.26 -7.04
C ALA A 67 2.82 -14.31 -6.64
N TYR A 68 2.49 -13.09 -6.23
CA TYR A 68 3.46 -12.15 -5.68
C TYR A 68 4.04 -12.61 -4.33
N GLU A 69 3.19 -13.04 -3.40
CA GLU A 69 3.62 -13.61 -2.12
C GLU A 69 4.53 -14.83 -2.33
N ALA A 70 4.25 -15.69 -3.32
CA ALA A 70 5.12 -16.81 -3.67
C ALA A 70 6.52 -16.36 -4.16
N LEU A 71 6.63 -15.24 -4.88
CA LEU A 71 7.94 -14.68 -5.23
C LEU A 71 8.69 -14.16 -4.00
N LEU A 72 7.98 -13.53 -3.06
CA LEU A 72 8.57 -13.05 -1.81
C LEU A 72 9.06 -14.21 -0.92
N ASP A 73 8.34 -15.32 -0.90
CA ASP A 73 8.76 -16.55 -0.22
C ASP A 73 10.01 -17.14 -0.86
N ALA A 74 10.05 -17.20 -2.20
CA ALA A 74 11.21 -17.67 -2.95
C ALA A 74 12.46 -16.77 -2.76
N GLN A 75 12.27 -15.48 -2.50
CA GLN A 75 13.34 -14.52 -2.19
C GLN A 75 14.04 -14.84 -0.85
N GLY A 76 13.39 -15.59 0.04
CA GLY A 76 13.92 -15.95 1.36
C GLY A 76 13.58 -14.94 2.46
N ARG A 77 13.93 -15.29 3.71
CA ARG A 77 13.50 -14.54 4.92
C ARG A 77 14.42 -13.38 5.31
N ASN A 78 15.64 -13.37 4.80
CA ASN A 78 16.65 -12.38 5.16
C ASN A 78 16.65 -11.22 4.16
N VAL A 79 15.49 -10.60 3.95
CA VAL A 79 15.35 -9.47 3.06
C VAL A 79 14.62 -8.36 3.79
N ARG A 80 15.20 -7.17 3.78
CA ARG A 80 14.62 -5.99 4.42
C ARG A 80 14.52 -4.85 3.42
N TYR A 81 13.32 -4.33 3.27
CA TYR A 81 13.00 -3.16 2.48
C TYR A 81 13.04 -1.93 3.38
N GLU A 82 13.85 -0.95 3.02
CA GLU A 82 13.97 0.33 3.72
C GLU A 82 13.52 1.43 2.78
N VAL A 83 12.41 2.07 3.12
CA VAL A 83 11.90 3.22 2.38
C VAL A 83 12.75 4.44 2.71
N ALA A 84 13.29 5.08 1.68
CA ALA A 84 14.04 6.32 1.81
C ALA A 84 13.15 7.55 1.63
N SER A 85 12.23 7.51 0.65
CA SER A 85 11.29 8.58 0.39
C SER A 85 10.06 8.07 -0.36
N PHE A 86 8.97 8.83 -0.27
CA PHE A 86 7.79 8.63 -1.08
C PHE A 86 7.15 9.97 -1.45
N ASP A 87 6.42 9.99 -2.56
CA ASP A 87 5.56 11.08 -3.00
C ASP A 87 4.17 10.53 -3.35
N ALA A 88 3.13 11.35 -3.20
CA ALA A 88 1.77 10.94 -3.48
C ALA A 88 0.96 12.04 -4.14
N GLN A 89 0.17 11.68 -5.15
CA GLN A 89 -0.55 12.63 -6.00
C GLN A 89 -1.99 12.20 -6.21
N PRO A 90 -2.98 13.09 -6.03
CA PRO A 90 -4.37 12.78 -6.34
C PRO A 90 -4.52 12.54 -7.85
N VAL A 91 -5.26 11.48 -8.21
CA VAL A 91 -5.52 11.09 -9.60
C VAL A 91 -6.97 11.40 -9.99
N SER A 92 -7.92 11.10 -9.10
CA SER A 92 -9.32 11.44 -9.30
C SER A 92 -9.94 11.89 -7.97
N PRO A 93 -10.65 13.03 -7.93
CA PRO A 93 -11.31 13.52 -6.73
C PRO A 93 -12.55 12.69 -6.34
N ASP A 94 -13.10 11.94 -7.29
CA ASP A 94 -14.29 11.11 -7.11
C ASP A 94 -14.14 9.80 -7.89
N TYR A 95 -13.46 8.83 -7.29
CA TYR A 95 -13.45 7.48 -7.82
C TYR A 95 -14.88 6.90 -7.72
N ALA A 96 -15.35 6.27 -8.79
CA ALA A 96 -16.73 5.79 -8.90
C ALA A 96 -16.86 4.33 -9.34
N LEU A 97 -15.77 3.71 -9.81
CA LEU A 97 -15.82 2.32 -10.27
C LEU A 97 -16.07 1.38 -9.09
N GLY A 98 -17.06 0.50 -9.23
CA GLY A 98 -17.52 -0.37 -8.15
C GLY A 98 -18.22 0.35 -6.99
N CYS A 99 -18.46 1.68 -7.08
CA CYS A 99 -19.07 2.43 -6.00
C CYS A 99 -20.50 1.93 -5.72
N PRO A 100 -20.83 1.55 -4.46
CA PRO A 100 -22.20 1.18 -4.10
C PRO A 100 -23.16 2.33 -4.34
N SER A 101 -24.40 2.05 -4.75
CA SER A 101 -25.41 3.09 -5.03
C SER A 101 -25.68 4.00 -3.82
N ALA A 102 -25.54 3.48 -2.60
CA ALA A 102 -25.70 4.24 -1.35
C ALA A 102 -24.55 5.24 -1.08
N LEU A 103 -23.40 5.08 -1.75
CA LEU A 103 -22.23 5.95 -1.63
C LEU A 103 -22.00 6.83 -2.88
N SER A 104 -22.80 6.61 -3.93
CA SER A 104 -22.72 7.38 -5.18
C SER A 104 -23.14 8.84 -4.98
N LEU A 105 -22.58 9.75 -5.78
CA LEU A 105 -23.03 11.16 -5.84
C LEU A 105 -24.47 11.32 -6.32
N SER A 106 -25.01 10.31 -6.99
CA SER A 106 -26.41 10.25 -7.42
C SER A 106 -27.37 9.78 -6.31
N ALA A 107 -26.86 9.39 -5.15
CA ALA A 107 -27.71 8.99 -4.02
C ALA A 107 -28.54 10.18 -3.51
N PRO A 108 -29.77 9.96 -3.03
CA PRO A 108 -30.63 11.03 -2.50
C PRO A 108 -29.94 11.89 -1.45
N ASP A 109 -29.20 11.26 -0.54
CA ASP A 109 -28.46 11.94 0.52
C ASP A 109 -27.34 12.85 -0.03
N ALA A 110 -26.62 12.40 -1.06
CA ALA A 110 -25.61 13.21 -1.75
C ALA A 110 -26.23 14.36 -2.56
N ALA A 111 -27.42 14.16 -3.12
CA ALA A 111 -28.12 15.19 -3.89
C ALA A 111 -28.44 16.43 -3.03
N THR A 112 -28.77 16.24 -1.75
CA THR A 112 -29.04 17.36 -0.82
C THR A 112 -27.79 18.16 -0.44
N GLY A 113 -26.58 17.62 -0.70
CA GLY A 113 -25.32 18.23 -0.25
C GLY A 113 -25.15 18.27 1.26
N ARG A 114 -25.99 17.54 2.01
CA ARG A 114 -25.99 17.46 3.47
C ARG A 114 -25.84 16.01 3.92
N GLY A 115 -25.50 15.81 5.20
CA GLY A 115 -25.38 14.48 5.79
C GLY A 115 -24.00 13.85 5.63
N LYS A 116 -23.87 12.62 6.15
CA LYS A 116 -22.58 11.93 6.28
C LYS A 116 -21.91 11.66 4.94
N LEU A 117 -22.69 11.27 3.93
CA LEU A 117 -22.16 11.00 2.60
C LEU A 117 -21.58 12.26 1.94
N ALA A 118 -22.33 13.37 1.96
CA ALA A 118 -21.85 14.64 1.41
C ALA A 118 -20.58 15.14 2.13
N LYS A 119 -20.49 14.92 3.46
CA LYS A 119 -19.27 15.20 4.22
C LYS A 119 -18.10 14.32 3.78
N SER A 120 -18.31 13.01 3.69
CA SER A 120 -17.30 12.02 3.27
C SER A 120 -16.72 12.35 1.88
N VAL A 121 -17.57 12.70 0.92
CA VAL A 121 -17.14 13.18 -0.41
C VAL A 121 -16.28 14.43 -0.28
N LYS A 122 -16.75 15.44 0.45
CA LYS A 122 -16.05 16.72 0.63
C LYS A 122 -14.71 16.54 1.37
N ASP A 123 -14.63 15.59 2.28
CA ASP A 123 -13.43 15.27 3.05
C ASP A 123 -12.40 14.46 2.24
N GLY A 124 -12.72 14.06 0.99
CA GLY A 124 -11.77 13.37 0.11
C GLY A 124 -11.72 11.85 0.28
N ASP A 125 -12.69 11.24 0.95
CA ASP A 125 -12.72 9.78 1.18
C ASP A 125 -12.82 8.96 -0.12
N ARG A 126 -13.22 9.61 -1.22
CA ARG A 126 -13.39 8.99 -2.54
C ARG A 126 -12.26 9.31 -3.51
N VAL A 127 -11.20 9.96 -3.03
CA VAL A 127 -10.03 10.27 -3.85
C VAL A 127 -9.28 8.98 -4.17
N SER A 128 -8.94 8.76 -5.44
CA SER A 128 -7.91 7.81 -5.84
C SER A 128 -6.59 8.54 -6.03
N PHE A 129 -5.47 7.88 -5.73
CA PHE A 129 -4.16 8.51 -5.78
C PHE A 129 -3.05 7.56 -6.18
N ALA A 130 -2.01 8.14 -6.77
CA ALA A 130 -0.78 7.44 -7.08
C ALA A 130 0.23 7.66 -5.97
N VAL A 131 1.04 6.65 -5.67
CA VAL A 131 2.17 6.75 -4.73
C VAL A 131 3.41 6.26 -5.45
N GLN A 132 4.49 7.02 -5.35
CA GLN A 132 5.82 6.59 -5.79
C GLN A 132 6.73 6.47 -4.58
N VAL A 133 7.39 5.34 -4.43
CA VAL A 133 8.30 5.02 -3.33
C VAL A 133 9.69 4.76 -3.89
N ASN A 134 10.71 5.26 -3.20
CA ASN A 134 12.10 4.91 -3.45
C ASN A 134 12.72 4.40 -2.15
N GLY A 135 13.62 3.43 -2.27
CA GLY A 135 14.28 2.87 -1.11
C GLY A 135 15.41 1.93 -1.47
N THR A 136 15.88 1.19 -0.48
CA THR A 136 16.88 0.15 -0.65
C THR A 136 16.42 -1.18 -0.08
N ILE A 137 16.92 -2.27 -0.64
CA ILE A 137 16.68 -3.63 -0.19
C ILE A 137 18.01 -4.16 0.32
N ARG A 138 18.04 -4.60 1.57
CA ARG A 138 19.17 -5.30 2.16
C ARG A 138 18.92 -6.79 2.18
N TYR A 139 19.82 -7.53 1.54
CA TYR A 139 19.87 -8.98 1.62
C TYR A 139 20.83 -9.39 2.74
N GLY A 140 20.33 -10.11 3.73
CA GLY A 140 21.14 -10.67 4.82
C GLY A 140 22.04 -11.80 4.32
N LYS A 141 22.99 -12.21 5.17
CA LYS A 141 23.96 -13.25 4.80
C LYS A 141 23.27 -14.60 4.56
N PRO A 142 23.72 -15.42 3.61
CA PRO A 142 23.28 -16.80 3.51
C PRO A 142 23.57 -17.53 4.83
N GLY A 143 22.52 -18.00 5.51
CA GLY A 143 22.64 -18.70 6.80
C GLY A 143 22.36 -17.86 8.06
N ASP A 144 22.15 -16.54 7.94
CA ASP A 144 21.62 -15.77 9.06
C ASP A 144 20.22 -16.29 9.39
N THR A 145 20.03 -16.81 10.60
CA THR A 145 18.68 -17.10 11.09
C THR A 145 18.13 -15.77 11.62
N PRO A 146 16.87 -15.39 11.37
CA PRO A 146 16.34 -14.12 11.88
C PRO A 146 16.57 -14.08 13.39
N ALA A 147 17.35 -13.09 13.86
CA ALA A 147 17.66 -12.94 15.27
C ALA A 147 16.33 -12.86 16.03
N ALA A 148 16.03 -13.88 16.84
CA ALA A 148 14.97 -13.81 17.83
C ALA A 148 15.30 -12.60 18.71
N THR A 149 14.37 -11.65 18.78
CA THR A 149 14.50 -10.46 19.64
C THR A 149 14.60 -10.90 21.09
N GLY A 150 15.82 -10.93 21.62
CA GLY A 150 16.09 -11.08 23.04
C GLY A 150 17.28 -11.96 23.36
N ALA A 151 18.50 -11.41 23.27
CA ALA A 151 19.60 -11.76 24.18
C ALA A 151 20.76 -10.76 23.97
N SER A 152 21.11 -10.05 25.04
CA SER A 152 22.38 -9.35 25.20
C SER A 152 23.54 -10.35 25.09
N ALA A 153 24.59 -10.02 24.33
CA ALA A 153 25.88 -10.67 24.47
C ALA A 153 27.01 -9.64 24.28
N ALA A 154 27.88 -9.62 25.27
CA ALA A 154 29.01 -8.74 25.45
C ALA A 154 30.21 -9.10 24.56
N GLY A 155 31.04 -8.08 24.29
CA GLY A 155 32.51 -8.18 24.30
C GLY A 155 33.20 -8.86 23.12
N GLY A 156 33.80 -8.04 22.25
CA GLY A 156 34.79 -8.51 21.28
C GLY A 156 35.48 -7.34 20.57
N THR A 157 36.57 -6.83 21.14
CA THR A 157 37.48 -5.88 20.49
C THR A 157 38.29 -6.60 19.41
N GLY A 158 37.79 -6.57 18.17
CA GLY A 158 38.53 -6.96 16.98
C GLY A 158 38.43 -5.85 15.94
N ASN A 159 39.56 -5.30 15.53
CA ASN A 159 39.61 -4.26 14.51
C ASN A 159 39.17 -4.87 13.16
N PRO A 160 38.15 -4.35 12.44
CA PRO A 160 37.68 -4.97 11.21
C PRO A 160 38.72 -4.77 10.09
N THR A 161 39.15 -5.89 9.52
CA THR A 161 39.98 -5.92 8.30
C THR A 161 39.05 -5.74 7.11
N PRO A 162 39.37 -4.93 6.08
CA PRO A 162 38.49 -4.72 4.94
C PRO A 162 38.53 -5.95 4.01
N GLY A 163 37.46 -6.73 4.01
CA GLY A 163 37.23 -7.80 3.03
C GLY A 163 36.57 -9.04 3.63
N ASP A 164 35.29 -8.96 4.03
CA ASP A 164 34.41 -10.11 4.27
C ASP A 164 32.92 -9.70 4.33
N GLY A 165 32.20 -9.83 3.21
CA GLY A 165 30.73 -10.00 3.18
C GLY A 165 29.86 -8.85 3.69
N GLU A 166 29.94 -7.67 3.06
CA GLU A 166 28.90 -6.64 3.19
C GLU A 166 27.53 -7.19 2.71
N PRO A 167 26.41 -6.91 3.42
CA PRO A 167 25.09 -7.29 2.94
C PRO A 167 24.86 -6.66 1.56
N LEU A 168 24.41 -7.48 0.61
CA LEU A 168 24.10 -6.99 -0.72
C LEU A 168 22.96 -5.97 -0.58
N GLU A 169 23.19 -4.74 -1.02
CA GLU A 169 22.20 -3.68 -1.03
C GLU A 169 21.90 -3.30 -2.49
N THR A 170 20.62 -3.25 -2.84
CA THR A 170 20.12 -2.79 -4.15
C THR A 170 19.12 -1.69 -3.91
N ALA A 171 19.08 -0.71 -4.80
CA ALA A 171 18.04 0.30 -4.75
C ALA A 171 16.78 -0.21 -5.47
N PHE A 172 15.63 0.27 -5.01
CA PHE A 172 14.35 -0.04 -5.64
C PHE A 172 13.49 1.20 -5.81
N ASN A 173 12.62 1.14 -6.80
CA ASN A 173 11.51 2.05 -7.01
C ASN A 173 10.22 1.23 -7.08
N GLU A 174 9.15 1.78 -6.52
CA GLU A 174 7.84 1.16 -6.57
C GLU A 174 6.75 2.22 -6.78
N ALA A 175 5.85 1.96 -7.72
CA ALA A 175 4.72 2.82 -8.01
C ALA A 175 3.41 2.08 -7.75
N TRP A 176 2.45 2.79 -7.16
CA TRP A 176 1.15 2.28 -6.77
C TRP A 176 0.03 3.16 -7.30
N LEU A 177 -1.10 2.55 -7.65
CA LEU A 177 -2.38 3.23 -7.77
C LEU A 177 -3.32 2.69 -6.71
N LEU A 178 -3.82 3.58 -5.85
CA LEU A 178 -4.75 3.26 -4.78
C LEU A 178 -6.12 3.88 -5.05
N VAL A 179 -7.16 3.12 -4.70
CA VAL A 179 -8.56 3.52 -4.84
C VAL A 179 -9.31 3.31 -3.51
N PRO A 180 -10.43 4.01 -3.29
CA PRO A 180 -11.24 3.82 -2.10
C PRO A 180 -11.70 2.36 -1.94
N HIS A 181 -11.63 1.87 -0.70
CA HIS A 181 -12.16 0.57 -0.32
C HIS A 181 -13.61 0.73 0.13
N TRP A 182 -14.55 0.34 -0.73
CA TRP A 182 -15.98 0.60 -0.54
C TRP A 182 -16.54 -0.02 0.75
N GLU A 183 -16.05 -1.19 1.13
CA GLU A 183 -16.41 -1.89 2.36
C GLU A 183 -15.98 -1.12 3.61
N ALA A 184 -14.87 -0.37 3.54
CA ALA A 184 -14.39 0.48 4.63
C ALA A 184 -15.17 1.80 4.78
N LEU A 185 -15.85 2.24 3.71
CA LEU A 185 -16.67 3.46 3.70
C LEU A 185 -18.15 3.18 4.02
N GLY A 186 -18.54 1.92 4.14
CA GLY A 186 -19.89 1.51 4.50
C GLY A 186 -20.30 1.93 5.92
N ARG A 187 -21.61 2.13 6.13
CA ARG A 187 -22.18 2.56 7.43
C ARG A 187 -21.78 1.69 8.62
N ASN A 188 -21.58 0.39 8.40
CA ASN A 188 -21.22 -0.60 9.42
C ASN A 188 -19.91 -1.31 9.05
N ALA A 189 -18.95 -0.58 8.50
CA ALA A 189 -17.65 -1.12 8.10
C ALA A 189 -16.97 -1.85 9.28
N PRO A 190 -16.45 -3.07 9.07
CA PRO A 190 -15.60 -3.73 10.05
C PRO A 190 -14.42 -2.84 10.46
N ARG A 191 -14.07 -2.87 11.74
CA ARG A 191 -12.92 -2.11 12.25
C ARG A 191 -11.62 -2.68 11.68
N GLY A 192 -10.67 -1.80 11.39
CA GLY A 192 -9.35 -2.19 10.90
C GLY A 192 -9.27 -2.43 9.39
N LEU A 193 -10.36 -2.27 8.64
CA LEU A 193 -10.27 -2.25 7.18
C LEU A 193 -9.49 -1.01 6.71
N ARG A 194 -8.60 -1.24 5.74
CA ARG A 194 -7.89 -0.18 5.05
C ARG A 194 -8.88 0.64 4.25
N ARG A 195 -8.77 1.96 4.32
CA ARG A 195 -9.67 2.89 3.62
C ARG A 195 -9.37 2.97 2.12
N TRP A 196 -8.14 2.65 1.72
CA TRP A 196 -7.71 2.56 0.34
C TRP A 196 -7.01 1.22 0.08
N VAL A 197 -7.17 0.72 -1.15
CA VAL A 197 -6.60 -0.54 -1.61
C VAL A 197 -5.94 -0.36 -2.98
N VAL A 198 -4.93 -1.18 -3.23
CA VAL A 198 -4.11 -1.18 -4.45
C VAL A 198 -4.88 -1.82 -5.61
N VAL A 199 -4.91 -1.11 -6.74
CA VAL A 199 -5.37 -1.63 -8.03
C VAL A 199 -4.24 -1.76 -9.06
N SER A 200 -3.10 -1.10 -8.85
CA SER A 200 -1.92 -1.28 -9.67
C SER A 200 -0.64 -1.16 -8.84
N GLN A 201 0.33 -2.01 -9.14
CA GLN A 201 1.66 -2.06 -8.55
C GLN A 201 2.69 -2.26 -9.66
N ASN A 202 3.72 -1.44 -9.66
CA ASN A 202 4.91 -1.64 -10.49
C ASN A 202 6.15 -1.51 -9.61
N PHE A 203 6.84 -2.63 -9.40
CA PHE A 203 8.04 -2.72 -8.60
C PHE A 203 9.26 -2.95 -9.49
N ARG A 204 10.36 -2.25 -9.18
CA ARG A 204 11.65 -2.46 -9.84
C ARG A 204 12.81 -2.32 -8.86
N ALA A 205 13.63 -3.35 -8.77
CA ALA A 205 14.95 -3.32 -8.13
C ALA A 205 16.06 -3.31 -9.21
N PHE A 206 17.21 -2.70 -8.92
CA PHE A 206 18.29 -2.46 -9.88
C PHE A 206 19.70 -2.70 -9.32
#